data_AF-A0A7J9CCB4-F1
#
_entry.id   AF-A0A7J9CCB4-F1
#
_cell.length_a   1.000
_cell.length_b   1.000
_cell.length_c   1.000
_cell.angle_alpha   90.00
_cell.angle_beta   90.00
_cell.angle_gamma   90.00
#
_symmetry.space_group_name_H-M   'P 1'
#
loop_
_entity.id
_entity.type
_entity.pdbx_description
1 polymer ?
#
loop_
_entity_poly.entity_id
_entity_poly.type
_entity_poly.pdbx_seq_one_letter_code
_entity_poly.pdbx_strand_id
1 'polypeptide(L)'
;MNEIMTGSVDTKSVVSKMTLALLEDSGWYQANYSMADHLDWGHNQGTDFLTSPCNLWKGAYHCNTTNLSGCTHNREAEGYCPIVSYNRDLPQWTRYFPQANKGGQSSLADYCTFFVAYSDGSCTDGNSARAPDRMLGEVRGSNSRCMASSLVRTGFVRGSMTQGNGCYQHRCVNYSLEVAVDGIWKVCAKAGGPVQFPGFNGELICPAYHELCSAGPVPVSGQCSNSCNFNGDCVSGKCRCFPGFHGHDCSKRYCPSNCNGHGTCLSNGVCGCENGYTGIDCSTAVCDEQCSLHGGVCDNGVCEFRCSDYAGYTCQNSSTLLSSLSVCKNELERELSGQHCAPSEASTLQQLEEVVIMPNYHRLFPSVAQKLFTNLFGSSYCESAAKRLACW
;
A
#
# COMPACT_ATOMS: atom_id res chain seq x y z
N MET A 1 0.57 8.24 3.52
CA MET A 1 0.50 6.90 2.92
C MET A 1 -0.65 6.16 3.58
N ASN A 2 -1.87 6.40 3.13
CA ASN A 2 -3.07 5.84 3.75
C ASN A 2 -3.84 4.96 2.76
N GLU A 3 -3.17 4.35 1.79
CA GLU A 3 -3.80 3.40 0.87
C GLU A 3 -4.03 2.05 1.60
N ILE A 4 -5.17 1.41 1.36
CA ILE A 4 -5.56 0.16 2.02
C ILE A 4 -4.58 -1.00 1.81
N MET A 5 -3.88 -1.03 0.68
CA MET A 5 -2.90 -2.04 0.31
C MET A 5 -1.45 -1.59 0.58
N THR A 6 -1.24 -0.53 1.37
CA THR A 6 0.12 -0.22 1.84
C THR A 6 0.61 -1.24 2.88
N GLY A 7 1.93 -1.41 2.99
CA GLY A 7 2.55 -2.29 4.00
C GLY A 7 2.46 -1.76 5.44
N SER A 8 1.70 -0.70 5.69
CA SER A 8 1.51 -0.07 6.99
C SER A 8 0.03 0.23 7.22
N VAL A 9 -0.44 0.10 8.46
CA VAL A 9 -1.82 0.46 8.81
C VAL A 9 -1.89 1.94 9.17
N ASP A 10 -2.78 2.68 8.50
CA ASP A 10 -3.17 4.03 8.90
C ASP A 10 -4.56 3.99 9.56
N THR A 11 -4.84 4.95 10.43
CA THR A 11 -6.14 5.08 11.12
C THR A 11 -7.30 5.33 10.17
N LYS A 12 -7.02 5.82 8.96
CA LYS A 12 -8.00 6.07 7.90
C LYS A 12 -7.48 5.64 6.54
N SER A 13 -7.43 4.33 6.33
CA SER A 13 -7.11 3.74 5.03
C SER A 13 -8.17 4.09 3.99
N VAL A 14 -7.74 4.33 2.75
CA VAL A 14 -8.59 4.64 1.59
C VAL A 14 -8.52 3.53 0.56
N VAL A 15 -9.66 3.17 -0.03
CA VAL A 15 -9.71 2.28 -1.19
C VAL A 15 -9.62 3.15 -2.44
N SER A 16 -8.39 3.37 -2.91
CA SER A 16 -8.15 4.30 -4.02
C SER A 16 -8.43 3.65 -5.38
N LYS A 17 -8.46 4.48 -6.44
CA LYS A 17 -8.46 3.99 -7.82
C LYS A 17 -7.27 3.09 -8.13
N MET A 18 -6.15 3.22 -7.42
CA MET A 18 -4.96 2.39 -7.63
C MET A 18 -5.23 0.93 -7.22
N THR A 19 -5.80 0.70 -6.04
CA THR A 19 -6.19 -0.65 -5.60
C THR A 19 -7.28 -1.25 -6.46
N LEU A 20 -8.29 -0.46 -6.82
CA LEU A 20 -9.34 -0.92 -7.72
C LEU A 20 -8.80 -1.34 -9.09
N ALA A 21 -7.86 -0.56 -9.64
CA ALA A 21 -7.19 -0.91 -10.90
C ALA A 21 -6.35 -2.17 -10.78
N LEU A 22 -5.62 -2.37 -9.67
CA LEU A 22 -4.87 -3.60 -9.42
C LEU A 22 -5.79 -4.83 -9.41
N LEU A 23 -6.95 -4.73 -8.75
CA LEU A 23 -7.94 -5.81 -8.69
C LEU A 23 -8.56 -6.09 -10.06
N GLU A 24 -8.84 -5.06 -10.85
CA GLU A 24 -9.37 -5.23 -12.21
C GLU A 24 -8.32 -5.82 -13.16
N ASP A 25 -7.07 -5.35 -13.12
CA ASP A 25 -5.96 -5.86 -13.94
C ASP A 25 -5.61 -7.32 -13.63
N SER A 26 -5.99 -7.84 -12.46
CA SER A 26 -5.84 -9.26 -12.13
C SER A 26 -6.70 -10.18 -13.01
N GLY A 27 -7.76 -9.65 -13.64
CA GLY A 27 -8.73 -10.41 -14.44
C GLY A 27 -9.82 -11.11 -13.63
N TRP A 28 -9.76 -11.07 -12.29
CA TRP A 28 -10.74 -11.72 -11.41
C TRP A 28 -11.98 -10.86 -11.12
N TYR A 29 -11.84 -9.54 -11.25
CA TYR A 29 -12.86 -8.57 -10.83
C TYR A 29 -13.09 -7.51 -11.91
N GLN A 30 -14.30 -6.94 -11.91
CA GLN A 30 -14.61 -5.70 -12.61
C GLN A 30 -14.82 -4.61 -11.56
N ALA A 31 -14.03 -3.54 -11.59
CA ALA A 31 -14.01 -2.54 -10.53
C ALA A 31 -15.02 -1.41 -10.80
N ASN A 32 -15.79 -1.04 -9.76
CA ASN A 32 -16.62 0.15 -9.81
C ASN A 32 -15.85 1.38 -9.32
N TYR A 33 -15.18 2.08 -10.25
CA TYR A 33 -14.38 3.27 -9.94
C TYR A 33 -15.17 4.46 -9.38
N SER A 34 -16.51 4.47 -9.45
CA SER A 34 -17.32 5.52 -8.82
C SER A 34 -17.30 5.43 -7.30
N MET A 35 -16.92 4.29 -6.74
CA MET A 35 -16.80 4.05 -5.30
C MET A 35 -15.39 4.32 -4.77
N ALA A 36 -14.45 4.71 -5.63
CA ALA A 36 -13.08 4.94 -5.22
C ALA A 36 -12.96 6.14 -4.28
N ASP A 37 -12.29 5.94 -3.16
CA ASP A 37 -11.89 7.02 -2.26
C ASP A 37 -10.79 7.88 -2.90
N HIS A 38 -10.69 9.13 -2.42
CA HIS A 38 -9.63 10.04 -2.83
C HIS A 38 -8.32 9.73 -2.07
N LEU A 39 -7.23 9.53 -2.79
CA LEU A 39 -5.89 9.37 -2.23
C LEU A 39 -5.12 10.68 -2.33
N ASP A 40 -4.92 11.36 -1.20
CA ASP A 40 -4.23 12.66 -1.13
C ASP A 40 -2.71 12.54 -1.26
N TRP A 41 -2.14 11.39 -0.88
CA TRP A 41 -0.70 11.20 -0.90
C TRP A 41 -0.15 11.18 -2.33
N GLY A 42 0.73 12.13 -2.66
CA GLY A 42 1.29 12.26 -4.01
C GLY A 42 0.35 12.86 -5.05
N HIS A 43 -0.87 13.25 -4.67
CA HIS A 43 -1.85 13.81 -5.61
C HIS A 43 -1.34 15.14 -6.22
N ASN A 44 -1.42 15.25 -7.55
CA ASN A 44 -0.96 16.40 -8.33
C ASN A 44 0.50 16.82 -8.10
N GLN A 45 1.37 15.93 -7.61
CA GLN A 45 2.80 16.24 -7.41
C GLN A 45 3.63 16.12 -8.70
N GLY A 46 3.05 15.56 -9.77
CA GLY A 46 3.73 15.34 -11.05
C GLY A 46 4.64 14.12 -11.03
N THR A 47 5.28 13.84 -12.17
CA THR A 47 6.13 12.66 -12.37
C THR A 47 7.37 12.66 -11.46
N ASP A 48 7.90 13.85 -11.15
CA ASP A 48 9.09 14.01 -10.29
C ASP A 48 8.88 13.39 -8.90
N PHE A 49 7.65 13.32 -8.41
CA PHE A 49 7.33 12.66 -7.15
C PHE A 49 7.65 11.16 -7.17
N LEU A 50 7.52 10.51 -8.33
CA LEU A 50 7.80 9.08 -8.51
C LEU A 50 9.22 8.82 -9.00
N THR A 51 9.79 9.72 -9.81
CA THR A 51 11.06 9.48 -10.51
C THR A 51 12.27 10.12 -9.83
N SER A 52 12.06 11.17 -9.02
CA SER A 52 13.15 11.85 -8.33
C SER A 52 13.28 11.35 -6.88
N PRO A 53 14.51 11.36 -6.33
CA PRO A 53 14.71 11.04 -4.92
C PRO A 53 13.92 11.98 -4.00
N CYS A 54 13.38 11.44 -2.91
CA CYS A 54 12.41 12.15 -2.08
C CYS A 54 12.94 13.37 -1.33
N ASN A 55 14.26 13.54 -1.22
CA ASN A 55 14.86 14.78 -0.72
C ASN A 55 14.67 15.98 -1.66
N LEU A 56 14.20 15.75 -2.89
CA LEU A 56 13.84 16.79 -3.85
C LEU A 56 12.33 17.09 -3.84
N TRP A 57 11.53 16.34 -3.08
CA TRP A 57 10.10 16.60 -2.97
C TRP A 57 9.84 17.96 -2.31
N LYS A 58 8.66 18.52 -2.58
CA LYS A 58 8.27 19.88 -2.19
C LYS A 58 7.26 19.86 -1.05
N GLY A 59 7.27 20.93 -0.26
CA GLY A 59 6.30 21.14 0.81
C GLY A 59 6.37 20.07 1.90
N ALA A 60 5.20 19.65 2.39
CA ALA A 60 5.09 18.73 3.52
C ALA A 60 5.47 17.27 3.20
N TYR A 61 5.77 16.95 1.94
CA TYR A 61 6.32 15.66 1.53
C TYR A 61 7.81 15.52 1.84
N HIS A 62 8.50 16.59 2.25
CA HIS A 62 9.92 16.52 2.60
C HIS A 62 10.24 17.37 3.83
N CYS A 63 11.11 16.84 4.68
CA CYS A 63 11.69 17.57 5.80
C CYS A 63 13.14 17.12 6.05
N ASN A 64 14.01 18.03 6.48
CA ASN A 64 15.45 17.79 6.61
C ASN A 64 16.02 18.09 8.01
N THR A 65 15.18 18.55 8.93
CA THR A 65 15.58 18.96 10.29
C THR A 65 14.87 18.08 11.31
N THR A 66 15.66 17.40 12.16
CA THR A 66 15.14 16.45 13.14
C THR A 66 14.20 17.13 14.13
N ASN A 67 13.05 16.52 14.39
CA ASN A 67 12.03 17.01 15.32
C ASN A 67 11.51 18.44 15.02
N LEU A 68 11.69 18.89 13.77
CA LEU A 68 11.01 20.11 13.31
C LEU A 68 9.52 19.84 13.29
N SER A 69 8.75 20.71 13.96
CA SER A 69 7.30 20.67 13.91
C SER A 69 6.80 21.20 12.57
N GLY A 70 5.70 20.66 12.06
CA GLY A 70 5.07 21.13 10.85
C GLY A 70 3.67 20.58 10.69
N CYS A 71 3.16 20.64 9.47
CA CYS A 71 1.85 20.11 9.11
C CYS A 71 2.01 18.89 8.22
N THR A 72 1.13 17.90 8.39
CA THR A 72 1.03 16.79 7.45
C THR A 72 0.68 17.27 6.04
N HIS A 73 0.99 16.48 5.02
CA HIS A 73 0.72 16.79 3.61
C HIS A 73 -0.74 17.20 3.32
N ASN A 74 -1.71 16.52 3.94
CA ASN A 74 -3.13 16.82 3.84
C ASN A 74 -3.61 17.88 4.84
N ARG A 75 -2.69 18.40 5.67
CA ARG A 75 -2.93 19.39 6.73
C ARG A 75 -3.97 18.97 7.77
N GLU A 76 -4.28 17.69 7.90
CA GLU A 76 -5.25 17.21 8.89
C GLU A 76 -4.68 17.14 10.31
N ALA A 77 -3.35 17.17 10.46
CA ALA A 77 -2.71 17.13 11.76
C ALA A 77 -1.45 18.00 11.82
N GLU A 78 -1.16 18.46 13.03
CA GLU A 78 0.20 18.82 13.41
C GLU A 78 1.08 17.58 13.41
N GLY A 79 2.32 17.76 12.99
CA GLY A 79 3.28 16.67 12.86
C GLY A 79 4.70 17.08 13.14
N TYR A 80 5.60 16.12 13.00
CA TYR A 80 7.03 16.29 13.16
C TYR A 80 7.80 15.57 12.06
N CYS A 81 9.07 15.94 11.93
CA CYS A 81 10.00 15.28 11.03
C CYS A 81 10.78 14.15 11.75
N PRO A 82 10.48 12.86 11.49
CA PRO A 82 11.11 11.74 12.18
C PRO A 82 12.41 11.32 11.49
N ILE A 83 13.53 11.97 11.84
CA ILE A 83 14.86 11.61 11.33
C ILE A 83 15.57 10.73 12.35
N VAL A 84 16.01 9.56 11.91
CA VAL A 84 16.68 8.54 12.74
C VAL A 84 18.13 8.37 12.29
N SER A 85 19.02 8.09 13.24
CA SER A 85 20.39 7.65 12.97
C SER A 85 20.50 6.15 13.24
N TYR A 86 20.91 5.40 12.23
CA TYR A 86 21.03 3.95 12.26
C TYR A 86 22.44 3.53 12.69
N ASN A 87 22.56 2.33 13.26
CA ASN A 87 23.85 1.75 13.68
C ASN A 87 24.74 1.35 12.50
N ARG A 88 24.17 1.19 11.31
CA ARG A 88 24.86 0.87 10.07
C ARG A 88 24.44 1.86 8.99
N ASP A 89 25.26 1.99 7.96
CA ASP A 89 24.92 2.81 6.81
C ASP A 89 23.68 2.26 6.10
N LEU A 90 22.84 3.17 5.61
CA LEU A 90 21.70 2.84 4.77
C LEU A 90 22.17 2.37 3.38
N PRO A 91 21.35 1.62 2.62
CA PRO A 91 21.61 1.31 1.22
C PRO A 91 21.90 2.57 0.40
N GLN A 92 22.80 2.50 -0.59
CA GLN A 92 23.23 3.69 -1.36
C GLN A 92 22.07 4.46 -2.00
N TRP A 93 21.03 3.76 -2.46
CA TRP A 93 19.87 4.34 -3.12
C TRP A 93 18.90 5.06 -2.16
N THR A 94 19.02 4.89 -0.83
CA THR A 94 18.20 5.57 0.19
C THR A 94 18.98 6.60 1.02
N ARG A 95 20.22 6.92 0.63
CA ARG A 95 21.06 7.91 1.33
C ARG A 95 20.70 9.32 0.88
N TYR A 96 19.77 9.95 1.59
CA TYR A 96 19.30 11.30 1.29
C TYR A 96 20.02 12.41 2.07
N PHE A 97 20.77 12.04 3.11
CA PHE A 97 21.49 12.94 4.00
C PHE A 97 23.00 12.87 3.75
N PRO A 98 23.76 13.92 4.13
CA PRO A 98 25.22 13.88 4.07
C PRO A 98 25.82 12.73 4.88
N GLN A 99 25.18 12.33 5.98
CA GLN A 99 25.56 11.17 6.76
C GLN A 99 24.87 9.91 6.20
N ALA A 100 25.67 8.90 5.84
CA ALA A 100 25.19 7.66 5.22
C ALA A 100 24.26 6.81 6.11
N ASN A 101 24.29 7.03 7.43
CA ASN A 101 23.48 6.32 8.41
C ASN A 101 22.24 7.12 8.88
N LYS A 102 21.88 8.22 8.20
CA LYS A 102 20.69 9.02 8.54
C LYS A 102 19.60 8.92 7.48
N GLY A 103 18.35 8.79 7.94
CA GLY A 103 17.17 8.73 7.09
C GLY A 103 15.88 8.83 7.89
N GLY A 104 14.76 8.66 7.20
CA GLY A 104 13.42 8.58 7.80
C GLY A 104 13.20 7.25 8.51
N GLN A 105 12.27 7.23 9.46
CA GLN A 105 12.03 6.07 10.33
C GLN A 105 11.54 4.79 9.63
N SER A 106 10.92 4.91 8.44
CA SER A 106 10.22 3.80 7.77
C SER A 106 11.00 3.29 6.56
N SER A 107 11.35 2.00 6.57
CA SER A 107 11.92 1.32 5.40
C SER A 107 10.90 1.14 4.27
N LEU A 108 9.60 1.08 4.58
CA LEU A 108 8.52 1.00 3.59
C LEU A 108 8.34 2.30 2.79
N ALA A 109 8.89 3.39 3.30
CA ALA A 109 8.91 4.68 2.62
C ALA A 109 10.31 5.00 2.09
N ASP A 110 11.12 3.97 1.78
CA ASP A 110 12.49 4.10 1.30
C ASP A 110 13.39 4.97 2.18
N TYR A 111 13.12 5.05 3.49
CA TYR A 111 13.79 5.97 4.44
C TYR A 111 13.62 7.45 4.08
N CYS A 112 12.57 7.83 3.35
CA CYS A 112 12.22 9.21 3.08
C CYS A 112 11.75 9.94 4.33
N THR A 113 12.12 11.22 4.44
CA THR A 113 11.77 12.07 5.56
C THR A 113 10.66 13.05 5.17
N PHE A 114 9.50 12.89 5.77
CA PHE A 114 8.32 13.73 5.58
C PHE A 114 7.61 13.96 6.91
N PHE A 115 6.67 14.90 6.97
CA PHE A 115 5.95 15.18 8.21
C PHE A 115 4.95 14.08 8.54
N VAL A 116 5.14 13.45 9.70
CA VAL A 116 4.22 12.46 10.26
C VAL A 116 3.38 13.11 11.36
N ALA A 117 2.10 12.74 11.44
CA ALA A 117 1.21 13.28 12.47
C ALA A 117 1.69 12.91 13.88
N TYR A 118 1.53 13.83 14.83
CA TYR A 118 1.56 13.44 16.24
C TYR A 118 0.31 12.60 16.55
N SER A 119 0.43 11.67 17.51
CA SER A 119 -0.70 10.84 17.94
C SER A 119 -1.87 11.66 18.52
N ASP A 120 -1.57 12.83 19.08
CA ASP A 120 -2.53 13.82 19.61
C ASP A 120 -2.65 15.07 18.72
N GLY A 121 -2.04 15.06 17.54
CA GLY A 121 -1.90 16.22 16.65
C GLY A 121 -3.09 16.51 15.75
N SER A 122 -4.17 15.73 15.82
CA SER A 122 -5.32 15.87 14.93
C SER A 122 -5.94 17.27 15.04
N CYS A 123 -6.08 17.95 13.90
CA CYS A 123 -6.82 19.20 13.78
C CYS A 123 -8.30 18.96 13.48
N THR A 124 -8.64 17.80 12.91
CA THR A 124 -10.01 17.52 12.43
C THR A 124 -10.92 16.96 13.51
N ASP A 125 -10.35 16.45 14.60
CA ASP A 125 -11.10 15.89 15.72
C ASP A 125 -11.24 16.92 16.87
N GLY A 126 -12.48 17.29 17.17
CA GLY A 126 -12.80 18.17 18.30
C GLY A 126 -12.59 17.50 19.67
N ASN A 127 -12.49 16.16 19.70
CA ASN A 127 -12.22 15.36 20.90
C ASN A 127 -10.76 14.90 21.00
N SER A 128 -9.85 15.49 20.20
CA SER A 128 -8.42 15.17 20.27
C SER A 128 -7.89 15.36 21.70
N ALA A 129 -6.96 14.49 22.11
CA ALA A 129 -6.34 14.53 23.44
C ALA A 129 -5.64 15.87 23.74
N ARG A 130 -5.21 16.59 22.69
CA ARG A 130 -4.60 17.91 22.80
C ARG A 130 -5.63 19.03 22.65
N ALA A 131 -5.84 19.78 23.72
CA ALA A 131 -6.74 20.92 23.74
C ALA A 131 -6.21 22.11 22.90
N PRO A 132 -7.10 22.89 22.25
CA PRO A 132 -6.69 24.07 21.50
C PRO A 132 -6.13 25.20 22.36
N ASP A 133 -4.99 25.73 21.93
CA ASP A 133 -4.37 26.89 22.57
C ASP A 133 -5.06 28.19 22.14
N ARG A 134 -5.95 28.68 23.00
CA ARG A 134 -6.68 29.95 22.79
C ARG A 134 -5.79 31.19 22.76
N MET A 135 -4.57 31.10 23.31
CA MET A 135 -3.58 32.19 23.24
C MET A 135 -2.92 32.28 21.87
N LEU A 136 -2.93 31.19 21.11
CA LEU A 136 -2.46 31.13 19.71
C LEU A 136 -3.62 31.17 18.70
N GLY A 137 -4.85 31.29 19.19
CA GLY A 137 -6.06 31.38 18.37
C GLY A 137 -6.49 30.07 17.72
N GLU A 138 -6.04 28.93 18.26
CA GLU A 138 -6.32 27.62 17.69
C GLU A 138 -7.77 27.17 17.90
N VAL A 139 -8.27 26.38 16.94
CA VAL A 139 -9.56 25.67 17.00
C VAL A 139 -9.40 24.31 16.32
N ARG A 140 -9.99 23.26 16.92
CA ARG A 140 -10.04 21.91 16.36
C ARG A 140 -11.48 21.52 16.01
N GLY A 141 -11.63 20.73 14.96
CA GLY A 141 -12.93 20.28 14.45
C GLY A 141 -12.87 19.95 12.96
N SER A 142 -13.95 19.41 12.39
CA SER A 142 -13.97 18.87 11.03
C SER A 142 -13.47 19.85 9.95
N ASN A 143 -13.75 21.15 10.13
CA ASN A 143 -13.34 22.24 9.24
C ASN A 143 -11.99 22.89 9.63
N SER A 144 -11.24 22.31 10.56
CA SER A 144 -9.92 22.80 10.96
C SER A 144 -8.81 22.07 10.23
N ARG A 145 -7.74 22.79 9.90
CA ARG A 145 -6.53 22.27 9.25
C ARG A 145 -5.29 22.91 9.85
N CYS A 146 -4.17 22.20 9.77
CA CYS A 146 -2.88 22.65 10.24
C CYS A 146 -2.30 23.72 9.31
N MET A 147 -1.87 24.82 9.90
CA MET A 147 -1.21 25.93 9.21
C MET A 147 -0.01 26.41 10.02
N ALA A 148 1.01 26.93 9.33
CA ALA A 148 2.13 27.59 10.00
C ALA A 148 1.66 28.92 10.61
N SER A 149 2.08 29.21 11.84
CA SER A 149 1.57 30.34 12.60
C SER A 149 2.59 30.86 13.62
N SER A 150 2.76 32.18 13.62
CA SER A 150 3.42 32.93 14.68
C SER A 150 2.45 33.70 15.57
N LEU A 151 1.14 33.46 15.43
CA LEU A 151 0.11 34.19 16.17
C LEU A 151 0.24 34.02 17.68
N VAL A 152 0.18 35.13 18.40
CA VAL A 152 0.11 35.19 19.87
C VAL A 152 -0.84 36.31 20.26
N ARG A 153 -1.81 36.04 21.13
CA ARG A 153 -2.78 37.03 21.60
C ARG A 153 -2.07 38.23 22.23
N THR A 154 -2.52 39.44 21.89
CA THR A 154 -1.92 40.68 22.41
C THR A 154 -1.91 40.67 23.95
N GLY A 155 -0.76 41.01 24.55
CA GLY A 155 -0.55 40.94 26.00
C GLY A 155 0.11 39.64 26.47
N PHE A 156 0.28 38.66 25.59
CA PHE A 156 1.01 37.41 25.88
C PHE A 156 2.30 37.33 25.05
N VAL A 157 3.28 36.59 25.57
CA VAL A 157 4.55 36.32 24.91
C VAL A 157 4.69 34.81 24.70
N ARG A 158 5.21 34.41 23.53
CA ARG A 158 5.54 33.01 23.26
C ARG A 158 6.85 32.67 23.96
N GLY A 159 6.87 31.62 24.77
CA GLY A 159 8.08 31.18 25.47
C GLY A 159 9.18 30.62 24.54
N SER A 160 8.85 30.30 23.28
CA SER A 160 9.80 29.82 22.27
C SER A 160 9.68 30.68 20.99
N MET A 161 10.82 31.07 20.42
CA MET A 161 10.95 32.07 19.34
C MET A 161 10.68 31.55 17.93
N THR A 162 10.36 30.28 17.72
CA THR A 162 10.16 29.75 16.36
C THR A 162 8.71 29.86 15.91
N GLN A 163 8.53 30.27 14.65
CA GLN A 163 7.30 30.12 13.90
C GLN A 163 6.83 28.67 14.06
N GLY A 164 5.65 28.48 14.63
CA GLY A 164 5.11 27.14 14.92
C GLY A 164 4.07 26.75 13.90
N ASN A 165 3.27 25.75 14.26
CA ASN A 165 2.09 25.33 13.54
C ASN A 165 0.93 25.19 14.53
N GLY A 166 -0.30 25.32 14.03
CA GLY A 166 -1.50 25.17 14.83
C GLY A 166 -2.71 24.84 13.97
N CYS A 167 -3.80 24.47 14.64
CA CYS A 167 -5.05 24.10 13.99
C CYS A 167 -5.97 25.31 13.86
N TYR A 168 -6.38 25.64 12.63
CA TYR A 168 -7.22 26.79 12.33
C TYR A 168 -8.38 26.40 11.43
N GLN A 169 -9.53 27.01 11.67
CA GLN A 169 -10.72 26.77 10.85
C GLN A 169 -10.52 27.37 9.46
N HIS A 170 -11.05 26.67 8.46
CA HIS A 170 -11.10 27.15 7.08
C HIS A 170 -12.47 26.91 6.47
N ARG A 171 -12.77 27.65 5.41
CA ARG A 171 -13.91 27.42 4.53
C ARG A 171 -13.57 27.86 3.11
N CYS A 172 -14.24 27.23 2.16
CA CYS A 172 -14.09 27.51 0.74
C CYS A 172 -15.39 28.15 0.24
N VAL A 173 -15.35 29.44 -0.08
CA VAL A 173 -16.52 30.23 -0.50
C VAL A 173 -16.18 30.95 -1.79
N ASN A 174 -17.01 30.82 -2.82
CA ASN A 174 -16.86 31.53 -4.10
C ASN A 174 -15.42 31.50 -4.66
N TYR A 175 -14.83 30.30 -4.76
CA TYR A 175 -13.44 30.09 -5.22
C TYR A 175 -12.36 30.82 -4.41
N SER A 176 -12.68 31.21 -3.17
CA SER A 176 -11.75 31.83 -2.23
C SER A 176 -11.60 30.95 -1.00
N LEU A 177 -10.37 30.85 -0.51
CA LEU A 177 -10.06 30.21 0.76
C LEU A 177 -10.17 31.27 1.85
N GLU A 178 -10.96 31.01 2.88
CA GLU A 178 -11.03 31.84 4.07
C GLU A 178 -10.60 31.05 5.29
N VAL A 179 -9.88 31.70 6.19
CA VAL A 179 -9.41 31.12 7.45
C VAL A 179 -9.86 31.97 8.63
N ALA A 180 -10.08 31.34 9.78
CA ALA A 180 -10.60 32.01 10.96
C ALA A 180 -9.69 31.88 12.19
N VAL A 181 -9.60 32.99 12.91
CA VAL A 181 -8.96 33.11 14.22
C VAL A 181 -9.91 33.88 15.12
N ASP A 182 -10.23 33.32 16.29
CA ASP A 182 -11.11 33.96 17.29
C ASP A 182 -12.47 34.42 16.73
N GLY A 183 -13.04 33.63 15.80
CA GLY A 183 -14.32 33.92 15.13
C GLY A 183 -14.24 34.94 13.99
N ILE A 184 -13.07 35.55 13.75
CA ILE A 184 -12.85 36.51 12.66
C ILE A 184 -12.38 35.77 11.42
N TRP A 185 -13.11 35.91 10.32
CA TRP A 185 -12.76 35.31 9.02
C TRP A 185 -11.96 36.28 8.16
N LYS A 186 -10.89 35.78 7.53
CA LYS A 186 -10.12 36.53 6.53
C LYS A 186 -9.90 35.69 5.27
N VAL A 187 -9.94 36.37 4.13
CA VAL A 187 -9.66 35.79 2.82
C VAL A 187 -8.16 35.63 2.63
N CYS A 188 -7.74 34.45 2.20
CA CYS A 188 -6.36 34.15 1.81
C CYS A 188 -6.11 34.52 0.34
N ALA A 189 -4.90 34.97 0.02
CA ALA A 189 -4.47 35.09 -1.37
C ALA A 189 -4.45 33.70 -2.05
N LYS A 190 -4.71 33.64 -3.36
CA LYS A 190 -4.78 32.37 -4.10
C LYS A 190 -3.49 31.54 -4.02
N ALA A 191 -2.34 32.21 -3.99
CA ALA A 191 -1.02 31.60 -3.85
C ALA A 191 -0.66 31.24 -2.39
N GLY A 192 -1.52 31.56 -1.43
CA GLY A 192 -1.19 31.50 0.00
C GLY A 192 -0.38 32.72 0.45
N GLY A 193 0.05 32.71 1.71
CA GLY A 193 0.87 33.77 2.30
C GLY A 193 0.37 34.26 3.66
N PRO A 194 1.08 35.24 4.24
CA PRO A 194 0.80 35.69 5.60
C PRO A 194 -0.48 36.52 5.70
N VAL A 195 -1.23 36.29 6.78
CA VAL A 195 -2.43 37.03 7.16
C VAL A 195 -2.37 37.36 8.64
N GLN A 196 -2.53 38.64 8.98
CA GLN A 196 -2.58 39.09 10.37
C GLN A 196 -4.01 39.11 10.89
N PHE A 197 -4.21 39.00 12.20
CA PHE A 197 -5.53 39.07 12.84
C PHE A 197 -5.55 40.12 13.95
N PRO A 198 -6.63 40.90 14.09
CA PRO A 198 -6.72 41.89 15.16
C PRO A 198 -6.75 41.20 16.53
N GLY A 199 -6.08 41.78 17.52
CA GLY A 199 -5.93 41.18 18.86
C GLY A 199 -4.85 40.09 18.96
N PHE A 200 -4.10 39.87 17.89
CA PHE A 200 -2.95 38.96 17.85
C PHE A 200 -1.73 39.67 17.26
N ASN A 201 -0.56 39.38 17.82
CA ASN A 201 0.74 39.68 17.24
C ASN A 201 1.18 38.53 16.33
N GLY A 202 1.95 38.82 15.29
CA GLY A 202 2.42 37.82 14.33
C GLY A 202 1.45 37.58 13.17
N GLU A 203 1.56 36.43 12.53
CA GLU A 203 0.85 36.10 11.29
C GLU A 203 0.49 34.61 11.23
N LEU A 204 -0.64 34.33 10.59
CA LEU A 204 -1.02 33.01 10.14
C LEU A 204 -0.63 32.88 8.67
N ILE A 205 0.07 31.80 8.31
CA ILE A 205 0.44 31.55 6.92
C ILE A 205 -0.65 30.72 6.25
N CYS A 206 -1.49 31.38 5.45
CA CYS A 206 -2.48 30.70 4.63
C CYS A 206 -1.78 29.76 3.62
N PRO A 207 -2.27 28.52 3.46
CA PRO A 207 -1.85 27.70 2.34
C PRO A 207 -2.39 28.25 1.02
N ALA A 208 -1.86 27.74 -0.09
CA ALA A 208 -2.45 28.06 -1.38
C ALA A 208 -3.87 27.49 -1.48
N TYR A 209 -4.73 28.18 -2.25
CA TYR A 209 -6.15 27.80 -2.40
C TYR A 209 -6.33 26.32 -2.78
N HIS A 210 -5.46 25.80 -3.65
CA HIS A 210 -5.56 24.44 -4.16
C HIS A 210 -5.21 23.36 -3.14
N GLU A 211 -4.51 23.69 -2.05
CA GLU A 211 -4.16 22.73 -1.00
C GLU A 211 -5.34 22.37 -0.09
N LEU A 212 -6.35 23.26 0.05
CA LEU A 212 -7.50 23.03 0.93
C LEU A 212 -8.85 23.05 0.21
N CYS A 213 -8.99 23.80 -0.88
CA CYS A 213 -10.29 24.06 -1.50
C CYS A 213 -10.49 23.41 -2.88
N SER A 214 -9.48 22.74 -3.44
CA SER A 214 -9.65 22.03 -4.71
C SER A 214 -10.14 20.61 -4.48
N ALA A 215 -11.46 20.45 -4.43
CA ALA A 215 -12.14 19.14 -4.50
C ALA A 215 -12.46 18.73 -5.96
N GLY A 216 -11.65 19.16 -6.93
CA GLY A 216 -11.85 18.85 -8.35
C GLY A 216 -10.81 19.54 -9.23
N PRO A 217 -10.55 19.01 -10.43
CA PRO A 217 -9.52 19.52 -11.32
C PRO A 217 -9.83 20.96 -11.72
N VAL A 218 -8.93 21.88 -11.37
CA VAL A 218 -8.96 23.23 -11.93
C VAL A 218 -8.82 23.09 -13.45
N PRO A 219 -9.78 23.56 -14.27
CA PRO A 219 -9.62 23.53 -15.71
C PRO A 219 -8.52 24.53 -16.06
N VAL A 220 -7.32 24.02 -16.33
CA VAL A 220 -6.28 24.82 -16.98
C VAL A 220 -6.74 25.01 -18.42
N SER A 221 -7.05 26.26 -18.77
CA SER A 221 -7.40 26.67 -20.13
C SER A 221 -6.29 26.27 -21.12
N GLY A 222 -6.63 25.28 -21.95
CA GLY A 222 -5.75 24.58 -22.90
C GLY A 222 -6.21 23.14 -23.13
N GLN A 223 -7.53 22.94 -23.31
CA GLN A 223 -8.19 21.63 -23.28
C GLN A 223 -7.56 20.59 -24.21
N CYS A 224 -7.12 19.48 -23.64
CA CYS A 224 -6.84 18.25 -24.36
C CYS A 224 -8.12 17.41 -24.47
N SER A 225 -8.27 16.67 -25.58
CA SER A 225 -9.35 15.71 -25.78
C SER A 225 -9.47 14.76 -24.57
N ASN A 226 -10.68 14.66 -23.99
CA ASN A 226 -10.99 13.81 -22.83
C ASN A 226 -10.05 13.97 -21.63
N SER A 227 -9.41 15.13 -21.45
CA SER A 227 -8.40 15.35 -20.39
C SER A 227 -7.29 14.28 -20.40
N CYS A 228 -6.90 13.83 -21.59
CA CYS A 228 -5.93 12.74 -21.78
C CYS A 228 -6.31 11.44 -21.07
N ASN A 229 -7.61 11.21 -20.85
CA ASN A 229 -8.15 10.11 -20.04
C ASN A 229 -7.48 9.96 -18.66
N PHE A 230 -6.87 11.04 -18.15
CA PHE A 230 -6.02 11.04 -16.96
C PHE A 230 -4.79 10.11 -17.03
N ASN A 231 -4.44 9.63 -18.22
CA ASN A 231 -3.30 8.76 -18.53
C ASN A 231 -2.16 9.52 -19.22
N GLY A 232 -2.09 10.84 -19.04
CA GLY A 232 -1.06 11.68 -19.63
C GLY A 232 -1.15 13.13 -19.20
N ASP A 233 -0.07 13.87 -19.40
CA ASP A 233 -0.02 15.30 -19.17
C ASP A 233 -0.62 16.05 -20.37
N CYS A 234 -1.51 17.00 -20.10
CA CYS A 234 -1.96 17.93 -21.13
C CYS A 234 -0.95 19.07 -21.29
N VAL A 235 -0.19 19.08 -22.39
CA VAL A 235 0.84 20.07 -22.68
C VAL A 235 0.49 20.78 -23.99
N SER A 236 0.13 22.06 -23.91
CA SER A 236 -0.21 22.90 -25.08
C SER A 236 -1.32 22.29 -25.96
N GLY A 237 -2.37 21.73 -25.36
CA GLY A 237 -3.50 21.12 -26.08
C GLY A 237 -3.21 19.74 -26.69
N LYS A 238 -2.07 19.13 -26.40
CA LYS A 238 -1.73 17.74 -26.79
C LYS A 238 -1.47 16.89 -25.55
N CYS A 239 -1.89 15.64 -25.61
CA CYS A 239 -1.62 14.67 -24.56
C CYS A 239 -0.22 14.07 -24.71
N ARG A 240 0.57 14.17 -23.64
CA ARG A 240 1.82 13.44 -23.46
C ARG A 240 1.53 12.25 -22.53
N CYS A 241 1.30 11.08 -23.12
CA CYS A 241 0.85 9.90 -22.38
C CYS A 241 1.91 9.40 -21.40
N PHE A 242 1.45 8.90 -20.26
CA PHE A 242 2.28 8.17 -19.31
C PHE A 242 2.77 6.86 -19.92
N PRO A 243 3.89 6.30 -19.44
CA PRO A 243 4.38 5.01 -19.89
C PRO A 243 3.29 3.94 -19.89
N GLY A 244 3.22 3.15 -20.97
CA GLY A 244 2.18 2.13 -21.15
C GLY A 244 0.89 2.62 -21.82
N PHE A 245 0.69 3.93 -21.97
CA PHE A 245 -0.46 4.51 -22.67
C PHE A 245 -0.07 5.21 -23.96
N HIS A 246 -1.00 5.26 -24.91
CA HIS A 246 -0.82 5.93 -26.20
C HIS A 246 -2.15 6.36 -26.82
N GLY A 247 -2.06 6.98 -28.00
CA GLY A 247 -3.21 7.56 -28.70
C GLY A 247 -3.28 9.08 -28.50
N HIS A 248 -4.23 9.71 -29.19
CA HIS A 248 -4.37 11.17 -29.17
C HIS A 248 -4.79 11.71 -27.79
N ASP A 249 -5.55 10.91 -27.04
CA ASP A 249 -6.08 11.21 -25.72
C ASP A 249 -5.63 10.19 -24.66
N CYS A 250 -4.59 9.39 -24.93
CA CYS A 250 -4.07 8.36 -24.01
C CYS A 250 -5.09 7.31 -23.55
N SER A 251 -6.15 7.08 -24.33
CA SER A 251 -7.16 6.06 -24.03
C SER A 251 -6.69 4.63 -24.31
N LYS A 252 -5.61 4.46 -25.08
CA LYS A 252 -5.13 3.15 -25.52
C LYS A 252 -3.95 2.70 -24.67
N ARG A 253 -3.93 1.42 -24.37
CA ARG A 253 -2.92 0.76 -23.53
C ARG A 253 -2.08 -0.18 -24.37
N TYR A 254 -0.76 -0.17 -24.17
CA TYR A 254 0.11 -1.24 -24.64
C TYR A 254 0.01 -2.45 -23.73
N CYS A 255 -0.01 -3.65 -24.31
CA CYS A 255 0.15 -4.85 -23.51
C CYS A 255 1.55 -4.91 -22.91
N PRO A 256 1.68 -5.03 -21.58
CA PRO A 256 2.98 -5.10 -20.92
C PRO A 256 3.77 -6.29 -21.46
N SER A 257 5.04 -6.05 -21.79
CA SER A 257 5.98 -7.03 -22.36
C SER A 257 5.44 -7.85 -23.55
N ASN A 258 4.45 -7.31 -24.29
CA ASN A 258 3.73 -8.06 -25.33
C ASN A 258 3.20 -9.42 -24.84
N CYS A 259 2.67 -9.45 -23.61
CA CYS A 259 2.18 -10.66 -22.93
C CYS A 259 3.23 -11.77 -22.79
N ASN A 260 4.52 -11.40 -22.75
CA ASN A 260 5.69 -12.29 -22.70
C ASN A 260 5.69 -13.44 -23.72
N GLY A 261 4.90 -13.32 -24.80
CA GLY A 261 4.70 -14.41 -25.75
C GLY A 261 3.89 -15.60 -25.22
N HIS A 262 3.29 -15.50 -24.03
CA HIS A 262 2.44 -16.51 -23.38
C HIS A 262 0.98 -16.07 -23.28
N GLY A 263 0.55 -15.21 -24.21
CA GLY A 263 -0.78 -14.65 -24.21
C GLY A 263 -1.06 -13.80 -25.44
N THR A 264 -2.32 -13.45 -25.62
CA THR A 264 -2.76 -12.57 -26.70
C THR A 264 -3.11 -11.19 -26.15
N CYS A 265 -2.59 -10.15 -26.78
CA CYS A 265 -2.92 -8.77 -26.44
C CYS A 265 -4.34 -8.42 -26.88
N LEU A 266 -5.24 -8.14 -25.93
CA LEU A 266 -6.63 -7.77 -26.22
C LEU A 266 -6.72 -6.28 -26.61
N SER A 267 -7.84 -5.90 -27.23
CA SER A 267 -8.04 -4.53 -27.74
C SER A 267 -8.05 -3.43 -26.66
N ASN A 268 -8.28 -3.80 -25.39
CA ASN A 268 -8.19 -2.92 -24.23
C ASN A 268 -6.77 -2.87 -23.62
N GLY A 269 -5.78 -3.54 -24.22
CA GLY A 269 -4.40 -3.60 -23.77
C GLY A 269 -4.16 -4.52 -22.57
N VAL A 270 -5.13 -5.40 -22.24
CA VAL A 270 -4.99 -6.46 -21.24
C VAL A 270 -4.50 -7.73 -21.92
N CYS A 271 -3.63 -8.49 -21.26
CA CYS A 271 -3.17 -9.78 -21.77
C CYS A 271 -4.17 -10.90 -21.43
N GLY A 272 -4.70 -11.55 -22.45
CA GLY A 272 -5.39 -12.83 -22.29
C GLY A 272 -4.37 -13.96 -22.29
N CYS A 273 -4.00 -14.46 -21.10
CA CYS A 273 -2.97 -15.49 -20.96
C CYS A 273 -3.41 -16.85 -21.49
N GLU A 274 -2.45 -17.60 -22.02
CA GLU A 274 -2.61 -19.00 -22.38
C GLU A 274 -2.76 -19.87 -21.13
N ASN A 275 -3.34 -21.06 -21.28
CA ASN A 275 -3.50 -22.01 -20.18
C ASN A 275 -2.16 -22.32 -19.51
N GLY A 276 -2.11 -22.20 -18.18
CA GLY A 276 -0.88 -22.41 -17.41
C GLY A 276 -0.05 -21.15 -17.18
N TYR A 277 -0.51 -19.97 -17.64
CA TYR A 277 0.12 -18.68 -17.37
C TYR A 277 -0.88 -17.69 -16.79
N THR A 278 -0.39 -16.78 -15.95
CA THR A 278 -1.17 -15.74 -15.26
C THR A 278 -0.32 -14.49 -15.05
N GLY A 279 -0.93 -13.47 -14.45
CA GLY A 279 -0.33 -12.16 -14.23
C GLY A 279 -0.63 -11.18 -15.36
N ILE A 280 -0.34 -9.90 -15.11
CA ILE A 280 -0.70 -8.77 -15.98
C ILE A 280 -0.07 -8.85 -17.39
N ASP A 281 1.07 -9.51 -17.50
CA ASP A 281 1.84 -9.70 -18.73
C ASP A 281 2.08 -11.18 -19.07
N CYS A 282 1.37 -12.10 -18.41
CA CYS A 282 1.50 -13.55 -18.59
C CYS A 282 2.91 -14.12 -18.32
N SER A 283 3.76 -13.43 -17.55
CA SER A 283 5.08 -13.96 -17.20
C SER A 283 5.04 -15.11 -16.20
N THR A 284 3.98 -15.19 -15.39
CA THR A 284 3.93 -16.09 -14.24
C THR A 284 3.27 -17.39 -14.64
N ALA A 285 4.03 -18.49 -14.67
CA ALA A 285 3.43 -19.80 -14.85
C ALA A 285 2.59 -20.19 -13.60
N VAL A 286 1.38 -20.69 -13.86
CA VAL A 286 0.43 -21.17 -12.86
C VAL A 286 0.90 -22.53 -12.36
N CYS A 287 1.14 -22.65 -11.05
CA CYS A 287 1.31 -23.95 -10.42
C CYS A 287 -0.03 -24.67 -10.31
N ASP A 288 0.00 -26.00 -10.25
CA ASP A 288 -1.18 -26.84 -9.96
C ASP A 288 -1.93 -26.28 -8.72
N GLU A 289 -3.26 -26.27 -8.76
CA GLU A 289 -4.11 -25.79 -7.64
C GLU A 289 -3.78 -26.51 -6.33
N GLN A 290 -3.27 -27.74 -6.41
CA GLN A 290 -2.82 -28.52 -5.25
C GLN A 290 -1.63 -27.88 -4.52
N CYS A 291 -0.85 -27.03 -5.18
CA CYS A 291 0.32 -26.37 -4.58
C CYS A 291 -0.07 -25.50 -3.38
N SER A 292 -1.04 -24.60 -3.56
CA SER A 292 -1.50 -23.72 -2.47
C SER A 292 -2.35 -24.47 -1.44
N LEU A 293 -3.10 -25.50 -1.86
CA LEU A 293 -3.90 -26.35 -0.95
C LEU A 293 -3.04 -27.13 0.04
N HIS A 294 -1.79 -27.47 -0.32
CA HIS A 294 -0.87 -28.23 0.53
C HIS A 294 0.23 -27.35 1.16
N GLY A 295 0.08 -26.01 1.12
CA GLY A 295 1.02 -25.09 1.77
C GLY A 295 2.33 -24.82 1.00
N GLY A 296 2.37 -25.14 -0.29
CA GLY A 296 3.46 -24.79 -1.19
C GLY A 296 3.41 -23.33 -1.66
N VAL A 297 4.59 -22.78 -1.94
CA VAL A 297 4.78 -21.48 -2.59
C VAL A 297 5.06 -21.73 -4.07
N CYS A 298 4.23 -21.15 -4.94
CA CYS A 298 4.47 -21.22 -6.38
C CYS A 298 5.54 -20.20 -6.79
N ASP A 299 6.64 -20.68 -7.37
CA ASP A 299 7.66 -19.86 -8.02
C ASP A 299 7.75 -20.23 -9.50
N ASN A 300 7.18 -19.39 -10.36
CA ASN A 300 7.17 -19.56 -11.82
C ASN A 300 6.80 -20.97 -12.31
N GLY A 301 5.67 -21.51 -11.84
CA GLY A 301 5.18 -22.84 -12.24
C GLY A 301 5.87 -24.00 -11.52
N VAL A 302 6.87 -23.74 -10.68
CA VAL A 302 7.48 -24.72 -9.77
C VAL A 302 6.85 -24.56 -8.40
N CYS A 303 6.24 -25.62 -7.89
CA CYS A 303 5.75 -25.62 -6.52
C CYS A 303 6.91 -25.92 -5.55
N GLU A 304 7.32 -24.93 -4.77
CA GLU A 304 8.28 -25.10 -3.68
C GLU A 304 7.55 -25.15 -2.33
N PHE A 305 7.66 -26.28 -1.62
CA PHE A 305 7.26 -26.33 -0.23
C PHE A 305 8.33 -25.70 0.64
N ARG A 306 8.13 -24.42 0.99
CA ARG A 306 8.98 -23.73 1.95
C ARG A 306 8.41 -23.95 3.34
N CYS A 307 9.15 -24.65 4.20
CA CYS A 307 8.82 -24.68 5.62
C CYS A 307 8.90 -23.24 6.15
N SER A 308 7.76 -22.64 6.42
CA SER A 308 7.68 -21.36 7.10
C SER A 308 7.24 -21.63 8.53
N ASP A 309 7.91 -21.00 9.50
CA ASP A 309 7.53 -21.08 10.93
C ASP A 309 6.14 -20.45 11.21
N TYR A 310 5.49 -19.90 10.17
CA TYR A 310 4.12 -19.42 10.23
C TYR A 310 3.17 -20.61 10.47
N ALA A 311 2.40 -20.57 11.57
CA ALA A 311 1.49 -21.61 12.04
C ALA A 311 2.12 -22.85 12.72
N GLY A 312 3.41 -22.81 13.12
CA GLY A 312 4.00 -23.84 13.99
C GLY A 312 4.48 -25.12 13.28
N TYR A 313 4.66 -25.06 11.96
CA TYR A 313 5.25 -26.12 11.14
C TYR A 313 6.74 -25.84 10.89
N THR A 314 7.60 -26.86 10.95
CA THR A 314 9.05 -26.75 10.75
C THR A 314 9.53 -27.81 9.75
N CYS A 315 10.67 -27.57 9.10
CA CYS A 315 11.35 -28.58 8.29
C CYS A 315 11.92 -29.67 9.20
N GLN A 316 11.35 -30.87 9.12
CA GLN A 316 11.79 -32.04 9.85
C GLN A 316 12.33 -33.10 8.89
N ASN A 317 13.35 -33.83 9.33
CA ASN A 317 13.89 -34.92 8.55
C ASN A 317 12.94 -36.12 8.60
N SER A 318 12.91 -36.92 7.53
CA SER A 318 12.09 -38.14 7.47
C SER A 318 12.34 -39.08 8.65
N SER A 319 13.59 -39.14 9.14
CA SER A 319 13.99 -39.93 10.30
C SER A 319 13.33 -39.50 11.62
N THR A 320 13.00 -38.22 11.80
CA THR A 320 12.33 -37.73 13.01
C THR A 320 10.82 -37.97 12.95
N LEU A 321 10.25 -37.98 11.74
CA LEU A 321 8.82 -38.21 11.49
C LEU A 321 8.43 -39.69 11.51
N LEU A 322 9.36 -40.59 11.18
CA LEU A 322 9.17 -42.04 11.17
C LEU A 322 8.63 -42.63 12.48
N SER A 323 8.93 -41.99 13.61
CA SER A 323 8.47 -42.42 14.94
C SER A 323 7.01 -42.05 15.22
N SER A 324 6.45 -41.10 14.46
CA SER A 324 5.15 -40.47 14.73
C SER A 324 4.16 -40.56 13.56
N LEU A 325 4.57 -41.12 12.42
CA LEU A 325 3.77 -41.30 11.20
C LEU A 325 4.00 -42.69 10.58
N SER A 326 3.50 -43.73 11.24
CA SER A 326 3.57 -45.13 10.79
C SER A 326 2.84 -45.41 9.45
N VAL A 327 1.75 -44.70 9.14
CA VAL A 327 0.98 -44.80 7.89
C VAL A 327 1.83 -44.41 6.68
N CYS A 328 2.77 -43.48 6.86
CA CYS A 328 3.66 -42.96 5.82
C CYS A 328 5.08 -43.52 5.89
N LYS A 329 5.27 -44.59 6.67
CA LYS A 329 6.59 -45.19 6.92
C LYS A 329 7.32 -45.57 5.64
N ASN A 330 6.64 -46.20 4.68
CA ASN A 330 7.26 -46.68 3.44
C ASN A 330 7.76 -45.51 2.57
N GLU A 331 7.05 -44.39 2.60
CA GLU A 331 7.40 -43.17 1.88
C GLU A 331 8.58 -42.46 2.53
N LEU A 332 8.55 -42.31 3.86
CA LEU A 332 9.62 -41.68 4.64
C LEU A 332 10.92 -42.49 4.64
N GLU A 333 10.84 -43.83 4.61
CA GLU A 333 12.01 -44.72 4.48
C GLU A 333 12.68 -44.65 3.11
N ARG A 334 11.91 -44.33 2.06
CA ARG A 334 12.47 -44.18 0.70
C ARG A 334 13.27 -42.89 0.55
N GLU A 335 12.96 -41.88 1.36
CA GLU A 335 13.56 -40.54 1.33
C GLU A 335 14.14 -40.19 2.72
N LEU A 336 14.99 -41.06 3.28
CA LEU A 336 15.58 -40.89 4.62
C LEU A 336 16.36 -39.58 4.83
N SER A 337 16.84 -38.97 3.74
CA SER A 337 17.54 -37.68 3.74
C SER A 337 16.64 -36.51 3.28
N GLY A 338 15.35 -36.76 3.02
CA GLY A 338 14.36 -35.76 2.67
C GLY A 338 13.98 -34.90 3.88
N GLN A 339 13.57 -33.66 3.58
CA GLN A 339 12.98 -32.75 4.55
C GLN A 339 11.51 -32.53 4.21
N HIS A 340 10.67 -32.57 5.24
CA HIS A 340 9.23 -32.41 5.12
C HIS A 340 8.74 -31.31 6.08
N CYS A 341 7.71 -30.57 5.68
CA CYS A 341 7.01 -29.65 6.57
C CYS A 341 6.16 -30.46 7.56
N ALA A 342 6.40 -30.32 8.86
CA ALA A 342 5.61 -31.02 9.87
C ALA A 342 5.39 -30.13 11.12
N PRO A 343 4.28 -30.32 11.87
CA PRO A 343 4.08 -29.66 13.15
C PRO A 343 5.28 -29.85 14.07
N SER A 344 5.66 -28.78 14.78
CA SER A 344 6.81 -28.79 15.69
C SER A 344 6.61 -29.74 16.89
N GLU A 345 5.34 -30.01 17.24
CA GLU A 345 4.98 -30.92 18.33
C GLU A 345 4.59 -32.32 17.81
N ALA A 346 5.35 -33.34 18.23
CA ALA A 346 5.11 -34.73 17.85
C ALA A 346 3.74 -35.28 18.31
N SER A 347 3.16 -34.73 19.39
CA SER A 347 1.81 -35.06 19.86
C SER A 347 0.73 -34.76 18.82
N THR A 348 0.91 -33.68 18.04
CA THR A 348 -0.03 -33.27 16.99
C THR A 348 0.02 -34.24 15.81
N LEU A 349 1.20 -34.73 15.47
CA LEU A 349 1.40 -35.74 14.41
C LEU A 349 0.75 -37.09 14.80
N GLN A 350 0.93 -37.53 16.04
CA GLN A 350 0.32 -38.76 16.55
C GLN A 350 -1.21 -38.66 16.56
N GLN A 351 -1.77 -37.53 16.99
CA GLN A 351 -3.21 -37.29 16.92
C GLN A 351 -3.70 -37.31 15.47
N LEU A 352 -2.98 -36.68 14.53
CA LEU A 352 -3.34 -36.68 13.12
C LEU A 352 -3.39 -38.11 12.54
N GLU A 353 -2.40 -38.93 12.90
CA GLU A 353 -2.34 -40.33 12.50
C GLU A 353 -3.49 -41.17 13.09
N GLU A 354 -3.91 -40.90 14.33
CA GLU A 354 -5.07 -41.57 14.95
C GLU A 354 -6.40 -41.26 14.23
N VAL A 355 -6.57 -40.06 13.68
CA VAL A 355 -7.79 -39.68 12.93
C VAL A 355 -7.73 -40.02 11.43
N VAL A 356 -6.54 -40.09 10.83
CA VAL A 356 -6.36 -40.40 9.40
C VAL A 356 -6.04 -41.89 9.22
N ILE A 357 -7.04 -42.73 9.43
CA ILE A 357 -6.92 -44.20 9.35
C ILE A 357 -6.85 -44.70 7.89
N MET A 358 -7.42 -43.93 6.94
CA MET A 358 -7.31 -44.20 5.49
C MET A 358 -7.38 -42.89 4.67
N PRO A 359 -6.60 -42.76 3.57
CA PRO A 359 -6.75 -41.67 2.61
C PRO A 359 -8.17 -41.57 2.07
N ASN A 360 -8.71 -40.36 1.89
CA ASN A 360 -10.03 -40.17 1.29
C ASN A 360 -9.98 -40.42 -0.23
N TYR A 361 -10.07 -41.68 -0.64
CA TYR A 361 -9.99 -42.13 -2.03
C TYR A 361 -11.07 -41.51 -2.94
N HIS A 362 -12.17 -40.98 -2.39
CA HIS A 362 -13.21 -40.32 -3.17
C HIS A 362 -12.76 -39.00 -3.79
N ARG A 363 -11.69 -38.37 -3.27
CA ARG A 363 -11.15 -37.12 -3.80
C ARG A 363 -10.24 -37.32 -5.02
N LEU A 364 -9.73 -38.54 -5.23
CA LEU A 364 -8.81 -38.89 -6.33
C LEU A 364 -9.54 -39.39 -7.60
N PHE A 365 -10.87 -39.59 -7.54
CA PHE A 365 -11.65 -40.12 -8.68
C PHE A 365 -13.03 -39.43 -8.80
N PRO A 366 -13.18 -38.41 -9.69
CA PRO A 366 -14.44 -37.70 -9.84
C PRO A 366 -15.51 -38.46 -10.66
N SER A 367 -15.19 -39.57 -11.33
CA SER A 367 -16.10 -40.22 -12.30
C SER A 367 -16.45 -41.68 -12.01
N VAL A 368 -17.68 -42.06 -12.34
CA VAL A 368 -18.27 -43.40 -12.11
C VAL A 368 -17.64 -44.49 -12.99
N ALA A 369 -17.02 -44.12 -14.13
CA ALA A 369 -16.44 -45.06 -15.09
C ALA A 369 -15.16 -45.75 -14.58
N GLN A 370 -14.38 -45.09 -13.72
CA GLN A 370 -13.16 -45.66 -13.12
C GLN A 370 -13.44 -46.65 -11.96
N LYS A 371 -14.65 -46.63 -11.39
CA LYS A 371 -15.08 -47.61 -10.36
C LYS A 371 -15.25 -49.03 -10.92
N LEU A 372 -15.52 -49.16 -12.22
CA LEU A 372 -15.64 -50.47 -12.88
C LEU A 372 -14.29 -51.12 -13.15
N PHE A 373 -13.24 -50.31 -13.37
CA PHE A 373 -11.88 -50.81 -13.67
C PHE A 373 -11.17 -51.39 -12.43
N THR A 374 -11.40 -50.82 -11.23
CA THR A 374 -10.76 -51.28 -9.98
C THR A 374 -11.32 -52.60 -9.42
N ASN A 375 -12.57 -52.96 -9.76
CA ASN A 375 -13.14 -54.24 -9.35
C ASN A 375 -12.66 -55.43 -10.21
N LEU A 376 -12.04 -55.18 -11.37
CA LEU A 376 -11.62 -56.22 -12.33
C LEU A 376 -10.10 -56.48 -12.35
N PHE A 377 -9.28 -55.48 -12.02
CA PHE A 377 -7.82 -55.60 -11.99
C PHE A 377 -7.28 -54.98 -10.68
N GLY A 378 -6.62 -55.80 -9.87
CA GLY A 378 -6.29 -55.55 -8.45
C GLY A 378 -5.76 -54.15 -8.12
N SER A 379 -6.22 -53.62 -6.98
CA SER A 379 -6.09 -52.22 -6.52
C SER A 379 -4.72 -51.81 -5.98
N SER A 380 -3.70 -52.66 -6.02
CA SER A 380 -2.46 -52.44 -5.24
C SER A 380 -1.67 -51.20 -5.69
N TYR A 381 -1.66 -50.89 -6.99
CA TYR A 381 -0.94 -49.72 -7.52
C TYR A 381 -1.65 -48.40 -7.16
N CYS A 382 -2.99 -48.37 -7.29
CA CYS A 382 -3.79 -47.19 -6.95
C CYS A 382 -3.81 -46.93 -5.45
N GLU A 383 -3.87 -47.98 -4.64
CA GLU A 383 -3.77 -47.88 -3.18
C GLU A 383 -2.41 -47.33 -2.76
N SER A 384 -1.34 -47.78 -3.40
CA SER A 384 0.03 -47.30 -3.15
C SER A 384 0.20 -45.84 -3.57
N ALA A 385 -0.38 -45.41 -4.70
CA ALA A 385 -0.34 -44.02 -5.15
C ALA A 385 -1.16 -43.07 -4.25
N ALA A 386 -2.33 -43.51 -3.80
CA ALA A 386 -3.19 -42.75 -2.89
C ALA A 386 -2.58 -42.61 -1.49
N LYS A 387 -1.93 -43.67 -0.97
CA LYS A 387 -1.15 -43.60 0.28
C LYS A 387 -0.01 -42.61 0.16
N ARG A 388 0.75 -42.64 -0.94
CA ARG A 388 1.79 -41.63 -1.22
C ARG A 388 1.24 -40.21 -1.21
N LEU A 389 0.16 -39.95 -1.94
CA LEU A 389 -0.45 -38.62 -2.01
C LEU A 389 -1.02 -38.12 -0.67
N ALA A 390 -1.37 -39.01 0.27
CA ALA A 390 -1.81 -38.61 1.59
C ALA A 390 -0.65 -38.32 2.56
N CYS A 391 0.57 -38.75 2.20
CA CYS A 391 1.78 -38.57 3.00
C CYS A 391 2.62 -37.36 2.60
N TRP A 392 2.39 -36.84 1.38
CA TRP A 392 2.88 -35.54 0.91
C TRP A 392 1.84 -34.47 1.21
#